data_AF-A0A2Z5XXW9-F1
#
_entry.id   AF-A0A2Z5XXW9-F1
#
_cell.length_a   1.000
_cell.length_b   1.000
_cell.length_c   1.000
_cell.angle_alpha   90.00
_cell.angle_beta   90.00
_cell.angle_gamma   90.00
#
_symmetry.space_group_name_H-M   'P 1'
#
loop_
_entity.id
_entity.type
_entity.pdbx_description
1 polymer ?
#
loop_
_entity_poly.entity_id
_entity_poly.type
_entity_poly.pdbx_seq_one_letter_code
_entity_poly.pdbx_strand_id
1 'polypeptide(L)' 'RNRLSFGKTLGAGAFGKVVEATAYGLIKSDAAMTVAVKMLKPSAHLTEREA' A
#
# COMPACT_ATOMS: atom_id res chain seq x y z
N ARG A 1 9.64 -5.66 -10.24
CA ARG A 1 8.45 -5.80 -9.37
C ARG A 1 8.75 -5.57 -7.87
N ASN A 2 9.89 -4.97 -7.49
CA ASN A 2 10.35 -4.86 -6.08
C ASN A 2 10.67 -3.40 -5.69
N ARG A 3 9.85 -2.43 -6.10
CA ARG A 3 10.06 -1.00 -5.81
C ARG A 3 9.29 -0.48 -4.59
N LEU A 4 8.63 -1.39 -3.86
CA LEU A 4 7.89 -1.11 -2.63
C LEU A 4 8.36 -2.07 -1.55
N SER A 5 8.73 -1.54 -0.39
CA SER A 5 8.99 -2.30 0.83
C SER A 5 7.91 -1.98 1.85
N PHE A 6 7.10 -2.96 2.23
CA PHE A 6 5.98 -2.78 3.16
C PHE A 6 6.47 -2.81 4.61
N GLY A 7 5.99 -1.85 5.40
CA GLY A 7 6.22 -1.73 6.85
C GLY A 7 4.95 -2.02 7.65
N LYS A 8 4.76 -1.26 8.75
CA LYS A 8 3.65 -1.47 9.68
C LYS A 8 2.30 -1.05 9.09
N THR A 9 1.22 -1.62 9.61
CA THR A 9 -0.14 -1.15 9.29
C THR A 9 -0.38 0.20 9.95
N LEU A 10 -0.85 1.17 9.17
CA LEU A 10 -1.23 2.50 9.64
C LEU A 10 -2.72 2.57 10.02
N GLY A 11 -3.56 1.75 9.37
CA GLY A 11 -4.98 1.64 9.71
C GLY A 11 -5.65 0.48 8.98
N ALA A 12 -6.71 -0.07 9.55
CA ALA A 12 -7.49 -1.14 8.95
C ALA A 12 -8.99 -0.89 9.17
N GLY A 13 -9.76 -0.97 8.09
CA GLY A 13 -11.22 -0.88 8.12
C GLY A 13 -11.89 -2.21 7.82
N ALA A 14 -13.18 -2.20 7.54
CA ALA A 14 -13.94 -3.41 7.19
C ALA A 14 -13.37 -4.13 5.97
N PHE A 15 -13.03 -3.38 4.92
CA PHE A 15 -12.75 -3.93 3.58
C PHE A 15 -11.28 -3.84 3.15
N GLY A 16 -10.50 -2.98 3.82
CA GLY A 16 -9.12 -2.72 3.44
C GLY A 16 -8.22 -2.40 4.61
N LYS A 17 -6.93 -2.29 4.31
CA LYS A 17 -5.90 -1.81 5.22
C LYS A 17 -4.98 -0.83 4.49
N VAL A 18 -4.40 0.06 5.25
CA VAL A 18 -3.36 0.99 4.82
C VAL A 18 -2.09 0.59 5.55
N VAL A 19 -1.00 0.37 4.81
CA VAL A 19 0.32 0.11 5.39
C VAL A 19 1.26 1.24 5.04
N GLU A 20 2.21 1.50 5.93
CA GLU A 20 3.39 2.28 5.62
C GLU A 20 4.24 1.49 4.63
N ALA A 21 4.84 2.15 3.65
CA ALA A 21 5.81 1.53 2.77
C ALA A 21 6.90 2.52 2.37
N THR A 22 8.07 2.00 2.04
CA THR A 22 9.09 2.77 1.33
C THR A 22 8.98 2.49 -0.16
N ALA A 23 8.73 3.54 -0.94
CA ALA A 23 8.74 3.50 -2.39
C ALA A 23 10.08 3.99 -2.92
N TYR A 24 10.70 3.18 -3.79
CA TYR A 24 11.98 3.49 -4.43
C TYR A 24 11.74 3.87 -5.88
N GLY A 25 12.26 5.02 -6.31
CA GLY A 25 12.15 5.45 -7.69
C GLY A 25 10.77 5.97 -8.07
N LEU A 26 9.94 6.40 -7.12
CA LEU A 26 8.55 6.81 -7.38
C LEU A 26 8.45 8.20 -8.00
N ILE A 27 9.15 9.20 -7.44
CA ILE A 27 9.17 10.58 -7.99
C ILE A 27 10.42 10.80 -8.85
N LYS A 28 11.59 10.38 -8.35
CA LYS A 28 12.87 10.43 -9.04
C LYS A 28 13.54 9.08 -8.94
N SER A 29 14.30 8.67 -9.96
CA SER A 29 14.88 7.33 -10.10
C SER A 29 15.65 6.83 -8.88
N ASP A 30 16.38 7.71 -8.18
CA ASP A 30 17.20 7.36 -7.00
C ASP A 30 16.62 7.83 -5.66
N ALA A 31 15.36 8.24 -5.63
CA ALA A 31 14.71 8.68 -4.39
C ALA A 31 13.97 7.53 -3.70
N ALA A 32 14.18 7.41 -2.38
CA ALA A 32 13.33 6.63 -1.49
C ALA A 32 12.36 7.57 -0.77
N MET A 33 11.08 7.20 -0.70
CA MET A 33 10.04 8.01 -0.07
C MET A 33 9.11 7.12 0.76
N THR A 34 8.76 7.59 1.96
CA THR A 34 7.72 6.96 2.77
C THR A 34 6.34 7.29 2.20
N VAL A 35 5.53 6.26 1.97
CA VAL A 35 4.18 6.36 1.40
C VAL A 35 3.20 5.54 2.22
N ALA A 36 1.91 5.85 2.07
CA ALA A 36 0.82 5.01 2.54
C ALA A 36 0.27 4.21 1.37
N VAL A 37 0.19 2.87 1.51
CA VAL A 37 -0.37 1.99 0.48
C VAL A 37 -1.70 1.43 0.97
N LYS A 38 -2.79 1.82 0.31
CA LYS A 38 -4.12 1.25 0.51
C LYS A 38 -4.23 -0.07 -0.24
N MET A 39 -4.65 -1.12 0.44
CA MET A 39 -4.84 -2.46 -0.12
C MET A 39 -6.08 -3.11 0.46
N LEU A 40 -6.68 -4.02 -0.30
CA LEU A 40 -7.80 -4.82 0.18
C LEU A 40 -7.33 -5.93 1.13
N LYS A 41 -8.20 -6.31 2.07
CA LYS A 41 -7.98 -7.51 2.88
C LYS A 41 -8.22 -8.76 2.02
N PRO A 42 -7.64 -9.93 2.37
CA PRO A 42 -7.95 -11.18 1.66
C PRO A 42 -9.44 -11.53 1.68
N SER A 43 -10.14 -11.12 2.73
CA SER A 43 -11.59 -11.29 2.91
C SER A 43 -12.44 -10.25 2.18
N ALA A 44 -11.83 -9.33 1.44
CA ALA A 44 -12.56 -8.32 0.67
C ALA A 44 -13.35 -8.98 -0.46
N HIS A 45 -14.62 -8.61 -0.60
CA HIS A 45 -15.45 -9.10 -1.71
C HIS A 45 -14.99 -8.49 -3.05
N LEU A 46 -15.27 -9.17 -4.16
CA LEU A 46 -14.83 -8.73 -5.49
C LEU A 46 -15.35 -7.34 -5.89
N THR A 47 -16.51 -6.94 -5.36
CA THR A 47 -17.13 -5.61 -5.56
C THR A 47 -16.32 -4.46 -4.95
N GLU A 48 -15.36 -4.75 -4.07
CA GLU A 48 -14.54 -3.75 -3.39
C GLU A 48 -13.25 -3.42 -4.15
N ARG A 49 -13.01 -4.08 -5.30
CA ARG A 49 -11.81 -3.91 -6.14
C ARG A 49 -11.79 -2.63 -6.98
N GLU A 50 -12.91 -1.94 -7.13
CA GLU A 50 -13.07 -0.78 -8.01
C GLU A 50 -13.10 0.57 -7.26
N ALA A 51 -12.46 0.65 -6.10
CA ALA A 51 -12.38 1.88 -5.29
C ALA A 51 -11.12 2.71 -5.54
#